data_AF-A0A143HLD0-F1
#
_entry.id   AF-A0A143HLD0-F1
#
_cell.length_a   1.000
_cell.length_b   1.000
_cell.length_c   1.000
_cell.angle_alpha   90.00
_cell.angle_beta   90.00
_cell.angle_gamma   90.00
#
_symmetry.space_group_name_H-M   'P 1'
#
loop_
_entity.id
_entity.type
_entity.pdbx_description
1 polymer ?
#
loop_
_entity_poly.entity_id
_entity_poly.type
_entity_poly.pdbx_seq_one_letter_code
_entity_poly.pdbx_strand_id
1 'polypeptide(L)'
;MQLLFGVIMAMKIEKYINEISGAPEKKAESVYQKVADSFEDDLLDYDEFPDGYFEFVINLLSEESFYLKPGLWNFLMVLGTEKQKMKRFHYESLGRIFIDHYRFYLNEDLCLAVCDFVARNYEEVFARFILDKLKAIEAEKDSNLRGFAVDGIRILERELERNKSG
;
A
#
# COMPACT_ATOMS: atom_id res chain seq x y z
N MET A 1 -0.25 15.50 -26.92
CA MET A 1 0.45 14.29 -26.44
C MET A 1 0.05 13.95 -25.01
N GLN A 2 0.17 14.87 -24.03
CA GLN A 2 -0.29 14.66 -22.64
C GLN A 2 -1.76 14.21 -22.49
N LEU A 3 -2.69 14.75 -23.28
CA LEU A 3 -4.10 14.34 -23.26
C LEU A 3 -4.32 12.86 -23.62
N LEU A 4 -3.48 12.28 -24.49
CA LEU A 4 -3.62 10.88 -24.91
C LEU A 4 -3.15 9.92 -23.81
N PHE A 5 -2.05 10.26 -23.13
CA PHE A 5 -1.53 9.48 -22.00
C PHE A 5 -2.51 9.44 -20.83
N GLY A 6 -3.13 10.57 -20.48
CA GLY A 6 -4.15 10.61 -19.42
C GLY A 6 -5.37 9.73 -19.71
N VAL A 7 -5.85 9.71 -20.96
CA VAL A 7 -6.98 8.87 -21.38
C VAL A 7 -6.61 7.39 -21.33
N ILE A 8 -5.42 7.01 -21.81
CA ILE A 8 -4.96 5.62 -21.78
C ILE A 8 -4.85 5.13 -20.32
N MET A 9 -4.25 5.93 -19.44
CA MET A 9 -4.12 5.59 -18.02
C MET A 9 -5.50 5.38 -17.37
N ALA A 10 -6.45 6.29 -17.60
CA ALA A 10 -7.80 6.18 -17.07
C ALA A 10 -8.50 4.88 -17.53
N MET A 11 -8.35 4.50 -18.81
CA MET A 11 -8.89 3.24 -19.33
C MET A 11 -8.25 2.00 -18.68
N LYS A 12 -6.93 2.05 -18.39
CA LYS A 12 -6.24 0.96 -17.70
C LYS A 12 -6.69 0.85 -16.24
N ILE A 13 -6.81 1.97 -15.52
CA ILE A 13 -7.35 2.02 -14.16
C ILE A 13 -8.78 1.47 -14.11
N GLU A 14 -9.64 1.89 -15.04
CA GLU A 14 -11.01 1.38 -15.12
C GLU A 14 -11.03 -0.15 -15.33
N LYS A 15 -10.16 -0.66 -16.19
CA LYS A 15 -9.99 -2.11 -16.39
C LYS A 15 -9.56 -2.80 -15.09
N TYR A 16 -8.59 -2.26 -14.36
CA TYR A 16 -8.13 -2.82 -13.08
C TYR A 16 -9.26 -2.86 -12.04
N ILE A 17 -10.00 -1.75 -11.88
CA ILE A 17 -11.14 -1.66 -10.98
C ILE A 17 -12.19 -2.72 -11.36
N ASN A 18 -12.50 -2.86 -12.65
CA ASN A 18 -13.48 -3.85 -13.12
C ASN A 18 -13.03 -5.29 -12.84
N GLU A 19 -11.75 -5.62 -13.07
CA GLU A 19 -11.21 -6.95 -12.78
C GLU A 19 -11.27 -7.26 -11.27
N ILE A 20 -10.82 -6.34 -10.43
CA ILE A 20 -10.84 -6.49 -8.97
C ILE A 20 -12.28 -6.58 -8.43
N SER A 21 -13.16 -5.71 -8.91
CA SER A 21 -14.56 -5.63 -8.45
C SER A 21 -15.32 -6.91 -8.80
N GLY A 22 -15.10 -7.44 -10.02
CA GLY A 22 -15.74 -8.66 -10.51
C GLY A 22 -15.13 -9.96 -9.97
N ALA A 23 -14.03 -9.90 -9.22
CA ALA A 23 -13.35 -11.09 -8.71
C ALA A 23 -14.20 -11.81 -7.63
N PRO A 24 -14.51 -13.11 -7.80
CA PRO A 24 -15.08 -13.92 -6.72
C PRO A 24 -14.09 -14.02 -5.55
N GLU A 25 -14.58 -14.08 -4.31
CA GLU A 25 -13.75 -14.11 -3.10
C GLU A 25 -12.62 -15.17 -3.15
N LYS A 26 -12.94 -16.40 -3.58
CA LYS A 26 -11.97 -17.51 -3.73
C LYS A 26 -10.85 -17.26 -4.75
N LYS A 27 -11.01 -16.27 -5.62
CA LYS A 27 -10.04 -15.86 -6.64
C LYS A 27 -9.55 -14.43 -6.45
N ALA A 28 -10.00 -13.74 -5.39
CA ALA A 28 -9.68 -12.34 -5.20
C ALA A 28 -8.17 -12.13 -5.16
N GLU A 29 -7.45 -12.89 -4.33
CA GLU A 29 -6.00 -12.73 -4.19
C GLU A 29 -5.23 -12.90 -5.50
N SER A 30 -5.55 -13.93 -6.29
CA SER A 30 -4.88 -14.14 -7.60
C SER A 30 -5.24 -13.08 -8.62
N VAL A 31 -6.44 -12.50 -8.57
CA VAL A 31 -6.81 -11.35 -9.40
C VAL A 31 -6.07 -10.10 -8.95
N TYR A 32 -5.99 -9.82 -7.65
CA TYR A 32 -5.22 -8.70 -7.12
C TYR A 32 -3.74 -8.80 -7.49
N GLN A 33 -3.12 -9.97 -7.36
CA GLN A 33 -1.74 -10.21 -7.81
C GLN A 33 -1.58 -9.87 -9.29
N LYS A 34 -2.41 -10.48 -10.16
CA LYS A 34 -2.33 -10.26 -11.62
C LYS A 34 -2.48 -8.77 -11.99
N VAL A 35 -3.38 -8.07 -11.30
CA VAL A 35 -3.60 -6.64 -11.54
C VAL A 35 -2.42 -5.82 -11.00
N ALA A 36 -1.87 -6.16 -9.84
CA ALA A 36 -0.67 -5.52 -9.29
C ALA A 36 0.55 -5.71 -10.20
N ASP A 37 0.75 -6.91 -10.75
CA ASP A 37 1.82 -7.20 -11.73
C ASP A 37 1.66 -6.32 -12.98
N SER A 38 0.43 -6.26 -13.52
CA SER A 38 0.13 -5.42 -14.69
C SER A 38 0.30 -3.93 -14.40
N PHE A 39 0.03 -3.52 -13.16
CA PHE A 39 0.20 -2.16 -12.68
C PHE A 39 1.70 -1.82 -12.51
N GLU A 40 2.52 -2.75 -12.03
CA GLU A 40 3.98 -2.59 -11.97
C GLU A 40 4.59 -2.45 -13.36
N ASP A 41 4.18 -3.30 -14.31
CA ASP A 41 4.62 -3.20 -15.72
C ASP A 41 4.30 -1.82 -16.32
N ASP A 42 3.11 -1.29 -16.03
CA ASP A 42 2.69 0.03 -16.49
C ASP A 42 3.52 1.17 -15.90
N LEU A 43 4.01 1.03 -14.66
CA LEU A 43 4.85 2.04 -14.03
C LEU A 43 6.22 2.16 -14.68
N LEU A 44 6.67 1.16 -15.45
CA LEU A 44 7.93 1.22 -16.20
C LEU A 44 7.92 2.29 -17.29
N ASP A 45 6.74 2.71 -17.75
CA ASP A 45 6.57 3.76 -18.77
C ASP A 45 6.77 5.18 -18.22
N TYR A 46 7.02 5.34 -16.91
CA TYR A 46 7.05 6.63 -16.24
C TYR A 46 8.31 6.84 -15.40
N ASP A 47 8.93 8.02 -15.53
CA ASP A 47 10.06 8.46 -14.71
C ASP A 47 9.61 8.90 -13.30
N GLU A 48 8.43 9.48 -13.20
CA GLU A 48 7.81 9.91 -11.94
C GLU A 48 6.50 9.14 -11.70
N PHE A 49 6.14 8.94 -10.43
CA PHE A 49 4.94 8.16 -10.10
C PHE A 49 3.67 8.92 -10.56
N PRO A 50 2.81 8.33 -11.42
CA PRO A 50 1.65 9.04 -11.96
C PRO A 50 0.54 9.26 -10.92
N ASP A 51 0.04 10.50 -10.81
CA ASP A 51 -0.99 10.87 -9.83
C ASP A 51 -2.26 10.01 -9.96
N GLY A 52 -2.72 9.69 -11.18
CA GLY A 52 -3.91 8.86 -11.38
C GLY A 52 -3.73 7.42 -10.86
N TYR A 53 -2.54 6.85 -11.01
CA TYR A 53 -2.21 5.54 -10.43
C TYR A 53 -2.07 5.62 -8.91
N PHE A 54 -1.58 6.73 -8.39
CA PHE A 54 -1.52 6.95 -6.95
C PHE A 54 -2.93 7.05 -6.34
N GLU A 55 -3.81 7.86 -6.94
CA GLU A 55 -5.22 7.98 -6.54
C GLU A 55 -5.95 6.64 -6.61
N PHE A 56 -5.65 5.82 -7.62
CA PHE A 56 -6.17 4.46 -7.71
C PHE A 56 -5.77 3.60 -6.49
N VAL A 57 -4.49 3.59 -6.09
CA VAL A 57 -4.05 2.81 -4.91
C VAL A 57 -4.67 3.36 -3.62
N ILE A 58 -4.78 4.68 -3.48
CA ILE A 58 -5.46 5.31 -2.34
C ILE A 58 -6.91 4.84 -2.25
N ASN A 59 -7.62 4.82 -3.37
CA ASN A 59 -8.99 4.32 -3.44
C ASN A 59 -9.10 2.84 -3.01
N LEU A 60 -8.16 1.99 -3.44
CA LEU A 60 -8.14 0.57 -3.02
C LEU A 60 -7.93 0.41 -1.50
N LEU A 61 -7.13 1.28 -0.87
CA LEU A 61 -6.85 1.25 0.56
C LEU A 61 -7.97 1.88 1.41
N SER A 62 -8.78 2.77 0.82
CA SER A 62 -9.81 3.51 1.55
C SER A 62 -11.22 2.94 1.43
N GLU A 63 -11.52 2.17 0.38
CA GLU A 63 -12.87 1.67 0.12
C GLU A 63 -13.05 0.23 0.62
N GLU A 64 -14.10 0.01 1.41
CA GLU A 64 -14.39 -1.27 2.08
C GLU A 64 -14.50 -2.44 1.10
N SER A 65 -15.12 -2.19 -0.06
CA SER A 65 -15.28 -3.20 -1.11
C SER A 65 -13.96 -3.74 -1.69
N PHE A 66 -12.85 -3.02 -1.47
CA PHE A 66 -11.52 -3.40 -1.91
C PHE A 66 -10.67 -3.94 -0.76
N TYR A 67 -10.53 -3.23 0.36
CA TYR A 67 -9.61 -3.66 1.41
C TYR A 67 -10.09 -4.88 2.21
N LEU A 68 -11.36 -5.26 2.12
CA LEU A 68 -11.85 -6.52 2.72
C LEU A 68 -11.50 -7.76 1.89
N LYS A 69 -11.09 -7.59 0.62
CA LYS A 69 -10.69 -8.70 -0.24
C LYS A 69 -9.21 -9.04 -0.01
N PRO A 70 -8.84 -10.34 0.04
CA PRO A 70 -7.44 -10.73 0.14
C PRO A 70 -6.66 -10.32 -1.11
N GLY A 71 -5.37 -10.01 -0.92
CA GLY A 71 -4.44 -9.67 -2.00
C GLY A 71 -4.15 -8.18 -2.22
N LEU A 72 -4.86 -7.26 -1.54
CA LEU A 72 -4.57 -5.82 -1.63
C LEU A 72 -3.12 -5.48 -1.26
N TRP A 73 -2.52 -6.25 -0.36
CA TRP A 73 -1.12 -6.08 0.06
C TRP A 73 -0.12 -6.10 -1.11
N ASN A 74 -0.45 -6.75 -2.25
CA ASN A 74 0.40 -6.77 -3.44
C ASN A 74 0.70 -5.37 -3.98
N PHE A 75 -0.25 -4.44 -3.90
CA PHE A 75 -0.03 -3.06 -4.33
C PHE A 75 1.00 -2.34 -3.44
N LEU A 76 1.05 -2.65 -2.14
CA LEU A 76 2.06 -2.08 -1.25
C LEU A 76 3.46 -2.59 -1.57
N MET A 77 3.58 -3.85 -2.03
CA MET A 77 4.85 -4.40 -2.50
C MET A 77 5.35 -3.63 -3.73
N VAL A 78 4.47 -3.40 -4.72
CA VAL A 78 4.81 -2.61 -5.92
C VAL A 78 5.18 -1.16 -5.57
N LEU A 79 4.44 -0.51 -4.67
CA LEU A 79 4.83 0.83 -4.22
C LEU A 79 6.22 0.83 -3.55
N GLY A 80 6.57 -0.25 -2.86
CA GLY A 80 7.85 -0.38 -2.17
C GLY A 80 9.02 -0.54 -3.13
N THR A 81 8.82 -1.26 -4.24
CA THR A 81 9.82 -1.39 -5.32
C THR A 81 9.98 -0.07 -6.08
N GLU A 82 8.89 0.68 -6.24
CA GLU A 82 8.83 1.95 -6.97
C GLU A 82 9.07 3.22 -6.12
N LYS A 83 9.61 3.05 -4.91
CA LYS A 83 9.79 4.13 -3.92
C LYS A 83 10.57 5.35 -4.43
N GLN A 84 11.46 5.16 -5.42
CA GLN A 84 12.27 6.23 -6.02
C GLN A 84 11.45 7.17 -6.92
N LYS A 85 10.34 6.69 -7.48
CA LYS A 85 9.42 7.49 -8.30
C LYS A 85 8.47 8.34 -7.45
N MET A 86 8.31 7.99 -6.17
CA MET A 86 7.36 8.62 -5.26
C MET A 86 7.91 9.90 -4.63
N LYS A 87 7.05 10.93 -4.55
CA LYS A 87 7.35 12.20 -3.90
C LYS A 87 6.88 12.19 -2.45
N ARG A 88 7.42 13.11 -1.64
CA ARG A 88 7.09 13.25 -0.21
C ARG A 88 5.58 13.28 0.06
N PHE A 89 4.80 14.00 -0.74
CA PHE A 89 3.35 14.11 -0.53
C PHE A 89 2.62 12.76 -0.71
N HIS A 90 3.16 11.83 -1.51
CA HIS A 90 2.60 10.48 -1.63
C HIS A 90 2.71 9.72 -0.32
N TYR A 91 3.87 9.78 0.34
CA TYR A 91 4.09 9.16 1.66
C TYR A 91 3.23 9.83 2.75
N GLU A 92 3.12 11.15 2.75
CA GLU A 92 2.23 11.85 3.70
C GLU A 92 0.77 11.43 3.52
N SER A 93 0.32 11.28 2.27
CA SER A 93 -1.04 10.83 1.95
C SER A 93 -1.28 9.37 2.35
N LEU A 94 -0.37 8.46 1.99
CA LEU A 94 -0.46 7.05 2.38
C LEU A 94 -0.43 6.87 3.90
N GLY A 95 0.47 7.57 4.60
CA GLY A 95 0.54 7.53 6.06
C GLY A 95 -0.78 7.92 6.71
N ARG A 96 -1.45 8.95 6.17
CA ARG A 96 -2.80 9.33 6.61
C ARG A 96 -3.83 8.24 6.32
N ILE A 97 -3.85 7.69 5.11
CA ILE A 97 -4.79 6.61 4.74
C ILE A 97 -4.61 5.39 5.65
N PHE A 98 -3.37 5.00 5.93
CA PHE A 98 -3.10 3.92 6.87
C PHE A 98 -3.67 4.26 8.25
N ILE A 99 -3.37 5.43 8.83
CA ILE A 99 -3.90 5.79 10.15
C ILE A 99 -5.44 5.81 10.16
N ASP A 100 -6.07 6.39 9.14
CA ASP A 100 -7.53 6.59 9.09
C ASP A 100 -8.30 5.27 8.88
N HIS A 101 -7.73 4.32 8.12
CA HIS A 101 -8.42 3.08 7.73
C HIS A 101 -7.91 1.81 8.41
N TYR A 102 -6.72 1.81 9.02
CA TYR A 102 -6.08 0.58 9.51
C TYR A 102 -6.98 -0.23 10.44
N ARG A 103 -7.81 0.42 11.26
CA ARG A 103 -8.75 -0.28 12.17
C ARG A 103 -9.70 -1.24 11.45
N PHE A 104 -10.01 -0.98 10.18
CA PHE A 104 -10.92 -1.78 9.35
C PHE A 104 -10.21 -2.85 8.52
N TYR A 105 -8.88 -2.89 8.51
CA TYR A 105 -8.14 -3.95 7.82
C TYR A 105 -8.22 -5.23 8.66
N LEU A 106 -8.97 -6.20 8.16
CA LEU A 106 -9.21 -7.48 8.85
C LEU A 106 -8.38 -8.65 8.29
N ASN A 107 -7.53 -8.37 7.31
CA ASN A 107 -6.61 -9.34 6.72
C ASN A 107 -5.21 -9.16 7.33
N GLU A 108 -4.62 -10.27 7.79
CA GLU A 108 -3.31 -10.30 8.46
C GLU A 108 -2.19 -9.84 7.52
N ASP A 109 -2.19 -10.30 6.26
CA ASP A 109 -1.17 -9.93 5.27
C ASP A 109 -1.19 -8.44 4.96
N LEU A 110 -2.39 -7.83 4.86
CA LEU A 110 -2.53 -6.38 4.68
C LEU A 110 -2.04 -5.61 5.89
N CYS A 111 -2.34 -6.06 7.12
CA CYS A 111 -1.83 -5.42 8.32
C CYS A 111 -0.29 -5.44 8.36
N LEU A 112 0.29 -6.61 8.12
CA LEU A 112 1.74 -6.78 8.05
C LEU A 112 2.37 -5.94 6.94
N ALA A 113 1.80 -5.95 5.73
CA ALA A 113 2.32 -5.22 4.59
C ALA A 113 2.29 -3.71 4.81
N VAL A 114 1.25 -3.16 5.46
CA VAL A 114 1.23 -1.74 5.84
C VAL A 114 2.37 -1.43 6.81
N CYS A 115 2.57 -2.25 7.84
CA CYS A 115 3.62 -2.02 8.84
C CYS A 115 5.03 -2.17 8.24
N ASP A 116 5.28 -3.18 7.41
CA ASP A 116 6.55 -3.38 6.71
C ASP A 116 6.81 -2.25 5.70
N PHE A 117 5.80 -1.85 4.94
CA PHE A 117 5.91 -0.74 3.99
C PHE A 117 6.30 0.57 4.70
N VAL A 118 5.65 0.89 5.82
CA VAL A 118 6.00 2.07 6.62
C VAL A 118 7.43 1.98 7.12
N ALA A 119 7.82 0.83 7.68
CA ALA A 119 9.15 0.63 8.26
C ALA A 119 10.29 0.76 7.24
N ARG A 120 10.08 0.37 5.99
CA ARG A 120 11.13 0.34 4.95
C ARG A 120 11.20 1.58 4.06
N ASN A 121 10.12 2.34 3.95
CA ASN A 121 10.00 3.39 2.94
C ASN A 121 9.87 4.80 3.51
N TYR A 122 9.67 4.95 4.82
CA TYR A 122 9.52 6.26 5.47
C TYR A 122 10.79 6.67 6.22
N GLU A 123 11.01 7.98 6.33
CA GLU A 123 12.03 8.52 7.23
C GLU A 123 11.75 8.14 8.69
N GLU A 124 12.79 7.88 9.48
CA GLU A 124 12.70 7.32 10.83
C GLU A 124 11.62 7.97 11.69
N VAL A 125 11.65 9.30 11.81
CA VAL A 125 10.75 10.05 12.70
C VAL A 125 9.30 9.85 12.28
N PHE A 126 9.02 9.89 10.97
CA PHE A 126 7.67 9.74 10.45
C PHE A 126 7.20 8.28 10.46
N ALA A 127 8.10 7.34 10.18
CA ALA A 127 7.84 5.90 10.30
C ALA A 127 7.43 5.52 11.74
N ARG A 128 8.20 5.97 12.75
CA ARG A 128 7.87 5.74 14.17
C ARG A 128 6.52 6.34 14.53
N PHE A 129 6.26 7.59 14.12
CA PHE A 129 4.98 8.25 14.37
C PHE A 129 3.80 7.43 13.84
N ILE A 130 3.86 6.95 12.60
CA ILE A 130 2.79 6.15 12.01
C ILE A 130 2.67 4.82 12.75
N LEU A 131 3.76 4.08 12.94
CA LEU A 131 3.74 2.76 13.58
C LEU A 131 3.20 2.81 15.02
N ASP A 132 3.52 3.85 15.80
CA ASP A 132 2.96 4.04 17.14
C ASP A 132 1.44 4.30 17.09
N LYS A 133 0.95 5.03 16.07
CA LYS A 133 -0.49 5.20 15.84
C LYS A 133 -1.16 3.88 15.48
N LEU A 134 -0.57 3.11 14.55
CA LEU A 134 -1.09 1.80 14.16
C LEU A 134 -1.14 0.84 15.36
N LYS A 135 -0.11 0.83 16.20
CA LYS A 135 -0.04 0.04 17.43
C LYS A 135 -1.17 0.39 18.41
N ALA A 136 -1.49 1.67 18.56
CA ALA A 136 -2.63 2.09 19.39
C ALA A 136 -3.97 1.59 18.79
N ILE A 137 -4.11 1.65 17.47
CA ILE A 137 -5.30 1.16 16.76
C ILE A 137 -5.49 -0.36 16.89
N GLU A 138 -4.41 -1.16 16.90
CA GLU A 138 -4.50 -2.61 17.09
C GLU A 138 -5.18 -3.01 18.41
N ALA A 139 -5.16 -2.15 19.43
CA ALA A 139 -5.87 -2.41 20.68
C ALA A 139 -7.40 -2.54 20.49
N GLU A 140 -7.94 -1.93 19.42
CA GLU A 140 -9.36 -1.98 19.05
C GLU A 140 -9.71 -3.19 18.16
N LYS A 141 -8.71 -3.91 17.65
CA LYS A 141 -8.90 -5.08 16.78
C LYS A 141 -8.98 -6.39 17.54
N ASP A 142 -9.42 -7.45 16.86
CA ASP A 142 -9.32 -8.83 17.36
C ASP A 142 -7.87 -9.21 17.68
N SER A 143 -7.69 -10.11 18.66
CA SER A 143 -6.36 -10.42 19.20
C SER A 143 -5.39 -11.04 18.19
N ASN A 144 -5.90 -11.72 17.16
CA ASN A 144 -5.08 -12.25 16.06
C ASN A 144 -4.60 -11.16 15.10
N LEU A 145 -5.22 -9.97 15.13
CA LEU A 145 -4.84 -8.81 14.31
C LEU A 145 -3.99 -7.80 15.08
N ARG A 146 -3.22 -8.26 16.07
CA ARG A 146 -2.36 -7.43 16.93
C ARG A 146 -0.91 -7.88 16.85
N GLY A 147 0.00 -6.93 17.04
CA GLY A 147 1.44 -7.17 17.06
C GLY A 147 2.14 -6.78 15.76
N PHE A 148 1.41 -6.57 14.65
CA PHE A 148 2.01 -6.19 13.37
C PHE A 148 2.72 -4.84 13.44
N ALA A 149 2.15 -3.86 14.13
CA ALA A 149 2.80 -2.57 14.34
C ALA A 149 4.07 -2.69 15.19
N VAL A 150 4.10 -3.61 16.16
CA VAL A 150 5.32 -3.91 16.94
C VAL A 150 6.39 -4.55 16.06
N ASP A 151 5.99 -5.46 15.17
CA ASP A 151 6.91 -6.04 14.19
C ASP A 151 7.41 -5.00 13.18
N GLY A 152 6.57 -4.06 12.75
CA GLY A 152 6.96 -2.90 11.95
C GLY A 152 8.03 -2.05 12.64
N ILE A 153 7.91 -1.79 13.96
CA ILE A 153 8.93 -1.06 14.73
C ILE A 153 10.25 -1.84 14.74
N ARG A 154 10.21 -3.16 14.95
CA ARG A 154 11.41 -4.01 14.91
C ARG A 154 12.08 -4.01 13.53
N ILE A 155 11.28 -4.01 12.46
CA ILE A 155 11.79 -3.91 11.09
C ILE A 155 12.48 -2.57 10.88
N LEU A 156 11.85 -1.46 11.30
CA LEU A 156 12.43 -0.12 11.21
C LEU A 156 13.78 -0.05 11.92
N GLU A 157 13.88 -0.57 13.15
CA GLU A 157 15.13 -0.59 13.92
C GLU A 157 16.25 -1.33 13.17
N ARG A 158 15.93 -2.49 12.57
CA ARG A 158 16.90 -3.26 11.77
C ARG A 158 17.34 -2.52 10.51
N GLU A 159 16.43 -1.83 9.82
CA GLU A 159 16.78 -1.05 8.63
C GLU A 159 17.67 0.15 9.00
N LEU A 160 17.44 0.80 10.14
CA LEU A 160 18.29 1.88 10.64
C LEU A 160 19.69 1.40 11.02
N GLU A 161 19.81 0.21 11.62
CA GLU A 161 21.11 -0.40 11.92
C GLU A 161 21.90 -0.76 10.66
N ARG A 162 21.21 -1.30 9.65
CA ARG A 162 21.81 -1.60 8.33
C ARG A 162 22.36 -0.34 7.66
N ASN A 163 21.58 0.74 7.65
CA ASN A 163 21.95 2.00 7.01
C ASN A 163 23.09 2.75 7.74
N LYS A 164 23.34 2.46 9.02
CA LYS A 164 24.48 3.01 9.77
C LYS A 164 25.78 2.25 9.55
N SER A 165 25.69 1.00 9.06
CA SER A 165 26.81 0.07 8.95
C SER A 165 27.33 -0.07 7.50
N GLY A 166 26.68 0.58 6.54
CA GLY A 166 27.09 0.67 5.13
C GLY A 166 27.57 2.08 4.79
#